data_AF-A0A397FUW2-F1
#
_entry.id   AF-A0A397FUW2-F1
#
_cell.length_a   1.000
_cell.length_b   1.000
_cell.length_c   1.000
_cell.angle_alpha   90.00
_cell.angle_beta   90.00
_cell.angle_gamma   90.00
#
_symmetry.space_group_name_H-M   'P 1'
#
loop_
_entity.id
_entity.type
_entity.pdbx_description
1 polymer ?
#
loop_
_entity_poly.entity_id
_entity_poly.type
_entity_poly.pdbx_seq_one_letter_code
_entity_poly.pdbx_strand_id
1 'polypeptide(L)'
;MLTDVNKYSRLKFALNFMAHGQDICEMLDYVHLDKKGFYLTLVNRKFYLVPGEKPPERKCNRFITKVMFLTAVTRPQLNEDTGVWSERGPSSSTIETQVISVTKDVYRAYLLGKVLPALVQKWPSRGRTIMLQHDYARAHVTTKDYPFERLDHTFMTLQLSTYLESMAALDSEVTAALEAAGLEAIDMNDE
;
A
#
# COMPACT_ATOMS: atom_id res chain seq x y z
N MET A 1 7.71 -25.74 6.82
CA MET A 1 7.68 -25.70 8.31
C MET A 1 8.51 -24.51 8.76
N LEU A 2 8.12 -23.78 9.82
CA LEU A 2 8.91 -22.64 10.32
C LEU A 2 10.12 -23.10 11.15
N THR A 3 11.27 -22.45 10.97
CA THR A 3 12.45 -22.63 11.82
C THR A 3 12.21 -22.05 13.22
N ASP A 4 12.98 -22.48 14.22
CA ASP A 4 12.82 -21.95 15.59
C ASP A 4 13.20 -20.47 15.69
N VAL A 5 14.15 -20.01 14.87
CA VAL A 5 14.47 -18.58 14.70
C VAL A 5 13.23 -17.82 14.22
N ASN A 6 12.54 -18.31 13.17
CA ASN A 6 11.34 -17.65 12.65
C ASN A 6 10.21 -17.64 13.69
N LYS A 7 10.05 -18.71 14.47
CA LYS A 7 9.05 -18.77 15.56
C LYS A 7 9.37 -17.74 16.64
N TYR A 8 10.63 -17.69 17.08
CA TYR A 8 11.09 -16.74 18.10
C TYR A 8 10.93 -15.29 17.64
N SER A 9 11.34 -14.97 16.41
CA SER A 9 11.15 -13.63 15.83
C SER A 9 9.68 -13.22 15.78
N ARG A 10 8.78 -14.15 15.40
CA ARG A 10 7.33 -13.89 15.37
C ARG A 10 6.73 -13.71 16.77
N LEU A 11 7.18 -14.49 17.75
CA LEU A 11 6.76 -14.35 19.15
C LEU A 11 7.22 -13.00 19.71
N LYS A 12 8.51 -12.66 19.53
CA LYS A 12 9.08 -11.39 19.96
C LYS A 12 8.34 -10.21 19.33
N PHE A 13 8.04 -10.30 18.04
CA PHE A 13 7.24 -9.29 17.34
C PHE A 13 5.85 -9.16 17.97
N ALA A 14 5.13 -10.26 18.18
CA ALA A 14 3.80 -10.24 18.76
C ALA A 14 3.77 -9.66 20.19
N LEU A 15 4.78 -9.98 21.01
CA LEU A 15 4.91 -9.46 22.37
C LEU A 15 5.06 -7.94 22.41
N ASN A 16 5.67 -7.31 21.40
CA ASN A 16 5.76 -5.84 21.32
C ASN A 16 4.38 -5.16 21.17
N PHE A 17 3.34 -5.90 20.76
CA PHE A 17 1.98 -5.39 20.64
C PHE A 17 1.11 -5.69 21.87
N MET A 18 1.66 -6.30 22.92
CA MET A 18 0.92 -6.52 24.16
C MET A 18 1.17 -5.34 25.10
N ALA A 19 0.10 -4.67 25.52
CA ALA A 19 0.17 -3.62 26.53
C ALA A 19 0.51 -4.22 27.91
N HIS A 20 0.89 -3.36 28.87
CA HIS A 20 1.28 -3.75 30.23
C HIS A 20 0.21 -4.50 31.05
N GLY A 21 -1.00 -4.71 30.49
CA GLY A 21 -2.15 -5.38 31.12
C GLY A 21 -2.71 -6.60 30.37
N GLN A 22 -1.93 -7.25 29.49
CA GLN A 22 -2.32 -8.40 28.63
C GLN A 22 -3.24 -8.07 27.44
N ASP A 23 -3.75 -6.84 27.34
CA ASP A 23 -4.51 -6.41 26.17
C ASP A 23 -3.63 -6.16 24.96
N ILE A 24 -4.14 -6.47 23.77
CA ILE A 24 -3.47 -6.20 22.50
C ILE A 24 -3.62 -4.71 22.19
N CYS A 25 -2.52 -4.05 21.82
CA CYS A 25 -2.51 -2.67 21.35
C CYS A 25 -3.55 -2.47 20.24
N GLU A 26 -4.33 -1.39 20.33
CA GLU A 26 -5.41 -1.10 19.39
C GLU A 26 -4.92 -0.87 17.95
N MET A 27 -3.63 -0.52 17.80
CA MET A 27 -2.97 -0.26 16.52
C MET A 27 -3.66 0.84 15.69
N LEU A 28 -4.31 1.81 16.33
CA LEU A 28 -4.95 2.93 15.64
C LEU A 28 -3.94 3.77 14.84
N ASP A 29 -2.71 3.85 15.31
CA ASP A 29 -1.65 4.62 14.65
C ASP A 29 -0.92 3.83 13.55
N TYR A 30 -1.36 2.62 13.22
CA TYR A 30 -0.68 1.75 12.24
C TYR A 30 -1.36 1.74 10.88
N VAL A 31 -0.52 1.79 9.84
CA VAL A 31 -0.90 1.61 8.43
C VAL A 31 -0.18 0.39 7.90
N HIS A 32 -0.94 -0.61 7.46
CA HIS A 32 -0.39 -1.80 6.85
C HIS A 32 -0.30 -1.61 5.33
N LEU A 33 0.93 -1.68 4.81
CA LEU A 33 1.25 -1.64 3.40
C LEU A 33 1.44 -3.06 2.88
N ASP A 34 0.70 -3.42 1.83
CA ASP A 34 0.86 -4.72 1.17
C ASP A 34 0.82 -4.58 -0.36
N LYS A 35 1.55 -5.48 -1.03
CA LYS A 35 1.54 -5.65 -2.48
C LYS A 35 0.83 -6.94 -2.82
N LYS A 36 -0.37 -6.83 -3.39
CA LYS A 36 -1.15 -8.00 -3.80
C LYS A 36 -1.14 -8.16 -5.32
N GLY A 37 -0.68 -9.32 -5.77
CA GLY A 37 -0.79 -9.73 -7.17
C GLY A 37 -2.09 -10.46 -7.45
N PHE A 38 -2.80 -10.04 -8.50
CA PHE A 38 -3.98 -10.70 -9.05
C PHE A 38 -3.73 -11.14 -10.48
N TYR A 39 -4.31 -12.28 -10.85
CA TYR A 39 -4.29 -12.73 -12.23
C TYR A 39 -5.50 -12.16 -12.96
N LEU A 40 -5.28 -11.47 -14.09
CA LEU A 40 -6.38 -10.92 -14.90
C LEU A 40 -7.30 -12.03 -15.42
N THR A 41 -6.74 -13.21 -15.67
CA THR A 41 -7.49 -14.40 -16.08
C THR A 41 -7.08 -15.62 -15.28
N LEU A 42 -8.04 -16.49 -14.96
CA LEU A 42 -7.75 -17.78 -14.34
C LEU A 42 -7.15 -18.74 -15.38
N VAL A 43 -6.28 -19.65 -14.90
CA VAL A 43 -5.69 -20.72 -15.71
C VAL A 43 -6.79 -21.62 -16.30
N ASN A 44 -7.75 -22.01 -15.45
CA ASN A 44 -8.90 -22.82 -15.81
C ASN A 44 -10.18 -21.99 -15.63
N ARG A 45 -10.76 -21.50 -16.74
CA ARG A 45 -12.11 -20.90 -16.73
C ARG A 45 -13.11 -21.92 -17.28
N LYS A 46 -14.24 -22.08 -16.60
CA LYS A 46 -15.39 -22.82 -17.12
C LYS A 46 -16.28 -21.85 -17.88
N PHE A 47 -16.68 -22.23 -19.08
CA PHE A 47 -17.60 -21.48 -19.93
C PHE A 47 -18.86 -22.30 -20.12
N TYR A 48 -20.01 -21.65 -20.07
CA TYR A 48 -21.27 -22.24 -20.50
C TYR A 48 -21.49 -21.84 -21.96
N LEU A 49 -21.69 -22.82 -22.83
CA LEU A 49 -21.89 -22.61 -24.26
C LEU A 49 -23.31 -22.98 -24.63
N VAL A 50 -23.92 -22.20 -25.51
CA VAL A 50 -25.21 -22.54 -26.11
C VAL A 50 -24.99 -23.64 -27.16
N PRO A 51 -25.95 -24.58 -27.36
CA PRO A 51 -25.81 -25.61 -28.40
C PRO A 51 -25.50 -24.99 -29.78
N GLY A 52 -24.38 -25.42 -30.38
CA GLY A 52 -23.89 -24.92 -31.68
C GLY A 52 -22.82 -23.83 -31.60
N GLU A 53 -22.55 -23.29 -30.42
CA GLU A 53 -21.49 -22.29 -30.23
C GLU A 53 -20.10 -22.94 -30.14
N LYS A 54 -19.10 -22.32 -30.78
CA LYS A 54 -17.71 -22.80 -30.72
C LYS A 54 -17.08 -22.41 -29.38
N PRO A 55 -16.29 -23.31 -28.76
CA PRO A 55 -15.61 -22.99 -27.52
C PRO A 55 -14.61 -21.84 -27.71
N PRO A 56 -14.46 -20.94 -26.72
CA PRO A 56 -13.51 -19.85 -26.81
C PRO A 56 -12.07 -20.39 -26.89
N GLU A 57 -11.36 -19.98 -27.94
CA GLU A 57 -9.96 -20.34 -28.12
C GLU A 57 -9.05 -19.38 -27.36
N ARG A 58 -8.16 -19.94 -26.55
CA ARG A 58 -7.15 -19.18 -25.83
C ARG A 58 -5.83 -19.23 -26.60
N LYS A 59 -5.45 -18.11 -27.23
CA LYS A 59 -4.23 -18.01 -28.06
C LYS A 59 -2.91 -18.17 -27.28
N CYS A 60 -2.92 -18.00 -25.95
CA CYS A 60 -1.73 -18.11 -25.11
C CYS A 60 -2.08 -18.74 -23.74
N ASN A 61 -1.46 -19.89 -23.46
CA ASN A 61 -1.57 -20.60 -22.18
C ASN A 61 -0.38 -20.36 -21.24
N ARG A 62 0.69 -19.68 -21.69
CA ARG A 62 1.93 -19.50 -20.89
C ARG A 62 2.01 -18.17 -20.15
N PHE A 63 1.47 -17.10 -20.72
CA PHE A 63 1.58 -15.75 -20.16
C PHE A 63 0.22 -15.31 -19.63
N ILE A 64 0.01 -15.51 -18.33
CA ILE A 64 -1.14 -14.93 -17.63
C ILE A 64 -0.72 -13.58 -17.08
N THR A 65 -1.38 -12.52 -17.56
CA THR A 65 -1.16 -11.16 -17.07
C THR A 65 -1.44 -11.10 -15.56
N LYS A 66 -0.42 -10.66 -14.82
CA LYS A 66 -0.52 -10.36 -13.39
C LYS A 66 -0.59 -8.85 -13.22
N VAL A 67 -1.57 -8.40 -12.44
CA VAL A 67 -1.70 -7.01 -12.01
C VAL A 67 -1.31 -6.94 -10.54
N MET A 68 -0.47 -5.98 -10.17
CA MET A 68 -0.06 -5.77 -8.79
C MET A 68 -0.76 -4.52 -8.24
N PHE A 69 -1.39 -4.64 -7.09
CA PHE A 69 -1.95 -3.51 -6.35
C PHE A 69 -1.07 -3.23 -5.14
N LEU A 70 -0.72 -1.96 -4.93
CA LEU A 70 -0.21 -1.48 -3.66
C LEU A 70 -1.39 -0.93 -2.85
N THR A 71 -1.56 -1.45 -1.65
CA THR A 71 -2.65 -1.06 -0.76
C THR A 71 -2.10 -0.60 0.57
N ALA A 72 -2.66 0.50 1.09
CA ALA A 72 -2.43 0.99 2.44
C ALA A 72 -3.75 0.86 3.22
N VAL A 73 -3.73 0.08 4.30
CA VAL A 73 -4.92 -0.20 5.10
C VAL A 73 -4.69 0.25 6.52
N THR A 74 -5.64 1.04 7.02
CA THR A 74 -5.65 1.57 8.39
C THR A 74 -6.87 0.98 9.10
N ARG A 75 -6.87 1.00 10.44
CA ARG A 75 -8.13 0.75 11.14
C ARG A 75 -9.08 1.93 10.92
N PRO A 76 -10.38 1.69 10.66
CA PRO A 76 -11.37 2.76 10.57
C PRO A 76 -11.37 3.59 11.86
N GLN A 77 -11.32 4.90 11.70
CA GLN A 77 -11.31 5.86 12.80
C GLN A 77 -12.45 6.85 12.59
N LEU A 78 -13.00 7.35 13.70
CA LEU A 78 -13.95 8.45 13.67
C LEU A 78 -13.15 9.75 13.54
N ASN A 79 -13.48 10.57 12.55
CA ASN A 79 -12.99 11.94 12.52
C ASN A 79 -13.82 12.76 13.52
N GLU A 80 -13.20 13.20 14.61
CA GLU A 80 -13.88 13.95 15.68
C GLU A 80 -14.39 15.33 15.19
N ASP A 81 -13.73 15.93 14.20
CA ASP A 81 -14.11 17.24 13.66
C ASP A 81 -15.35 17.15 12.76
N THR A 82 -15.48 16.08 11.97
CA THR A 82 -16.59 15.91 11.03
C THR A 82 -17.70 15.00 11.55
N GLY A 83 -17.43 14.20 12.58
CA GLY A 83 -18.33 13.15 13.07
C GLY A 83 -18.51 11.98 12.08
N VAL A 84 -17.70 11.91 11.03
CA VAL A 84 -17.77 10.89 9.98
C VAL A 84 -16.67 9.86 10.18
N TRP A 85 -17.02 8.58 10.10
CA TRP A 85 -16.02 7.50 10.09
C TRP A 85 -15.22 7.55 8.79
N SER A 86 -13.90 7.35 8.84
CA SER A 86 -13.09 7.16 7.64
C SER A 86 -13.72 6.05 6.79
N GLU A 87 -14.28 6.41 5.64
CA GLU A 87 -15.03 5.49 4.80
C GLU A 87 -14.14 4.35 4.27
N ARG A 88 -14.74 3.16 4.08
CA ARG A 88 -14.05 2.01 3.50
C ARG A 88 -13.91 2.20 1.99
N GLY A 89 -12.85 2.90 1.59
CA GLY A 89 -12.39 2.96 0.20
C GLY A 89 -13.25 3.84 -0.72
N PRO A 90 -12.80 4.10 -1.95
CA PRO A 90 -13.44 5.05 -2.85
C PRO A 90 -14.86 4.61 -3.23
N SER A 91 -15.79 5.56 -3.20
CA SER A 91 -17.07 5.50 -3.89
C SER A 91 -16.83 5.42 -5.40
N SER A 92 -16.78 4.19 -5.93
CA SER A 92 -16.96 3.85 -7.35
C SER A 92 -16.30 4.82 -8.36
N SER A 93 -14.99 5.00 -8.31
CA SER A 93 -14.24 5.51 -9.47
C SER A 93 -13.68 4.35 -10.29
N THR A 94 -13.80 4.43 -11.62
CA THR A 94 -13.26 3.43 -12.54
C THR A 94 -11.73 3.43 -12.44
N ILE A 95 -11.15 2.37 -11.87
CA ILE A 95 -9.71 2.24 -11.68
C ILE A 95 -9.07 1.85 -13.02
N GLU A 96 -8.44 2.81 -13.70
CA GLU A 96 -7.56 2.50 -14.82
C GLU A 96 -6.35 1.70 -14.32
N THR A 97 -6.17 0.51 -14.89
CA THR A 97 -5.13 -0.43 -14.47
C THR A 97 -4.06 -0.51 -15.55
N GLN A 98 -2.90 0.08 -15.30
CA GLN A 98 -1.72 -0.09 -16.16
C GLN A 98 -0.84 -1.25 -15.67
N VAL A 99 -0.30 -2.02 -16.62
CA VAL A 99 0.63 -3.13 -16.31
C VAL A 99 2.02 -2.55 -16.18
N ILE A 100 2.50 -2.40 -14.94
CA ILE A 100 3.82 -1.85 -14.65
C ILE A 100 4.63 -2.87 -13.85
N SER A 101 5.90 -3.02 -14.21
CA SER A 101 6.83 -3.83 -13.43
C SER A 101 7.09 -3.13 -12.10
N VAL A 102 6.76 -3.79 -10.99
CA VAL A 102 6.97 -3.22 -9.64
C VAL A 102 8.45 -3.31 -9.28
N THR A 103 9.23 -2.31 -9.70
CA THR A 103 10.59 -2.09 -9.22
C THR A 103 10.57 -1.39 -7.86
N LYS A 104 11.74 -1.29 -7.25
CA LYS A 104 11.93 -0.52 -6.01
C LYS A 104 11.58 0.96 -6.21
N ASP A 105 11.97 1.55 -7.33
CA ASP A 105 11.74 2.96 -7.63
C ASP A 105 10.26 3.24 -7.91
N VAL A 106 9.59 2.33 -8.62
CA VAL A 106 8.13 2.40 -8.80
C VAL A 106 7.42 2.32 -7.45
N TYR A 107 7.81 1.39 -6.57
CA TYR A 107 7.24 1.34 -5.22
C TYR A 107 7.44 2.65 -4.45
N ARG A 108 8.64 3.23 -4.51
CA ARG A 108 8.97 4.51 -3.87
C ARG A 108 8.09 5.63 -4.40
N ALA A 109 7.99 5.75 -5.73
CA ALA A 109 7.21 6.80 -6.37
C ALA A 109 5.72 6.71 -5.99
N TYR A 110 5.14 5.50 -5.95
CA TYR A 110 3.76 5.31 -5.48
C TYR A 110 3.58 5.62 -4.01
N LEU A 111 4.53 5.23 -3.16
CA LEU A 111 4.47 5.52 -1.73
C LEU A 111 4.47 7.05 -1.52
N LEU A 112 5.43 7.76 -2.11
CA LEU A 112 5.61 9.20 -1.93
C LEU A 112 4.54 10.04 -2.63
N GLY A 113 4.17 9.70 -3.86
CA GLY A 113 3.28 10.52 -4.69
C GLY A 113 1.80 10.18 -4.57
N LYS A 114 1.43 9.01 -4.01
CA LYS A 114 0.02 8.59 -3.91
C LYS A 114 -0.37 8.20 -2.48
N VAL A 115 0.39 7.32 -1.83
CA VAL A 115 -0.02 6.78 -0.51
C VAL A 115 0.10 7.82 0.60
N LEU A 116 1.27 8.45 0.75
CA LEU A 116 1.49 9.40 1.85
C LEU A 116 0.61 10.65 1.74
N PRO A 117 0.42 11.28 0.56
CA PRO A 117 -0.51 12.40 0.43
C PRO A 117 -1.94 12.01 0.81
N ALA A 118 -2.40 10.83 0.36
CA ALA A 118 -3.73 10.33 0.73
C ALA A 118 -3.86 10.07 2.24
N LEU A 119 -2.81 9.57 2.90
CA LEU A 119 -2.79 9.44 4.35
C LEU A 119 -2.88 10.81 5.01
N VAL A 120 -2.05 11.78 4.63
CA VAL A 120 -2.06 13.14 5.22
C VAL A 120 -3.43 13.81 5.08
N GLN A 121 -4.10 13.62 3.95
CA GLN A 121 -5.42 14.18 3.68
C GLN A 121 -6.52 13.52 4.52
N LYS A 122 -6.48 12.18 4.68
CA LYS A 122 -7.55 11.40 5.30
C LYS A 122 -7.32 11.07 6.78
N TRP A 123 -6.11 11.28 7.29
CA TRP A 123 -5.77 10.89 8.66
C TRP A 123 -6.46 11.81 9.67
N PRO A 124 -7.18 11.26 10.66
CA PRO A 124 -8.03 12.05 11.54
C PRO A 124 -7.27 12.89 12.55
N SER A 125 -6.04 12.52 12.94
CA SER A 125 -5.30 13.21 14.01
C SER A 125 -3.90 13.65 13.58
N ARG A 126 -3.63 14.96 13.57
CA ARG A 126 -2.31 15.50 13.15
C ARG A 126 -1.20 15.39 14.19
N GLY A 127 -1.53 15.11 15.45
CA GLY A 127 -0.57 15.07 16.56
C GLY A 127 0.02 13.70 16.89
N ARG A 128 -0.35 12.63 16.16
CA ARG A 128 0.14 11.28 16.41
C ARG A 128 1.12 10.83 15.33
N THR A 129 2.16 10.12 15.76
CA THR A 129 3.11 9.44 14.88
C THR A 129 2.41 8.31 14.15
N ILE A 130 2.44 8.31 12.82
CA ILE A 130 1.90 7.21 12.03
C ILE A 130 2.97 6.13 11.84
N MET A 131 2.64 4.89 12.16
CA MET A 131 3.48 3.71 12.02
C MET A 131 3.17 2.99 10.72
N LEU A 132 4.03 3.12 9.72
CA LEU A 132 3.89 2.41 8.44
C LEU A 132 4.54 1.02 8.56
N GLN A 133 3.73 -0.03 8.51
CA GLN A 133 4.18 -1.42 8.52
C GLN A 133 4.20 -1.98 7.10
N HIS A 134 5.29 -2.64 6.70
CA HIS A 134 5.37 -3.38 5.45
C HIS A 134 6.05 -4.74 5.63
N ASP A 135 6.02 -5.59 4.60
CA ASP A 135 6.73 -6.86 4.62
C ASP A 135 8.25 -6.71 4.40
N TYR A 136 9.01 -7.79 4.61
CA TYR A 136 10.45 -7.80 4.40
C TYR A 136 10.84 -8.09 2.94
N ALA A 137 10.07 -7.65 1.93
CA ALA A 137 10.48 -7.83 0.54
C ALA A 137 11.62 -6.87 0.18
N ARG A 138 12.58 -7.33 -0.63
CA ARG A 138 13.78 -6.57 -1.03
C ARG A 138 13.48 -5.19 -1.63
N ALA A 139 12.34 -5.04 -2.30
CA ALA A 139 11.90 -3.77 -2.85
C ALA A 139 11.57 -2.70 -1.79
N HIS A 140 11.38 -3.09 -0.53
CA HIS A 140 11.10 -2.18 0.61
C HIS A 140 12.37 -1.87 1.42
N VAL A 141 13.50 -2.54 1.13
CA VAL A 141 14.75 -2.38 1.87
C VAL A 141 15.55 -1.21 1.28
N THR A 142 15.26 0.01 1.74
CA THR A 142 16.21 1.12 1.60
C THR A 142 16.29 1.96 2.86
N THR A 143 17.51 2.32 3.25
CA THR A 143 17.82 3.10 4.46
C THR A 143 18.32 4.52 4.17
N LYS A 144 18.49 4.91 2.90
CA LYS A 144 19.22 6.14 2.55
C LYS A 144 18.41 7.26 1.89
N ASP A 145 17.17 7.02 1.45
CA ASP A 145 16.53 7.90 0.45
C ASP A 145 15.17 8.49 0.89
N TYR A 146 14.87 8.54 2.20
CA TYR A 146 13.55 8.96 2.69
C TYR A 146 13.64 10.01 3.80
N PRO A 147 12.70 10.97 3.88
CA PRO A 147 12.54 11.87 5.01
C PRO A 147 11.87 11.19 6.22
N PHE A 148 12.05 9.87 6.40
CA PHE A 148 11.44 9.09 7.48
C PHE A 148 12.50 8.56 8.42
N GLU A 149 12.20 8.57 9.72
CA GLU A 149 12.95 7.78 10.68
C GLU A 149 12.52 6.32 10.55
N ARG A 150 13.43 5.49 10.03
CA ARG A 150 13.28 4.05 10.03
C ARG A 150 13.54 3.54 11.44
N LEU A 151 12.51 3.01 12.09
CA LEU A 151 12.65 2.37 13.40
C LEU A 151 13.32 1.01 13.27
N ASP A 152 12.90 0.19 12.30
CA ASP A 152 13.48 -1.11 12.04
C ASP A 152 13.20 -1.63 10.62
N HIS A 153 13.39 -2.93 10.38
CA HIS A 153 13.19 -3.54 9.06
C HIS A 153 11.72 -3.61 8.61
N THR A 154 10.77 -3.43 9.53
CA THR A 154 9.33 -3.68 9.37
C THR A 154 8.53 -2.39 9.46
N PHE A 155 9.04 -1.39 10.21
CA PHE A 155 8.35 -0.14 10.48
C PHE A 155 9.13 1.08 9.99
N MET A 156 8.40 1.99 9.36
CA MET A 156 8.79 3.39 9.16
C MET A 156 7.84 4.28 9.95
N THR A 157 8.32 5.44 10.39
CA THR A 157 7.48 6.46 11.03
C THR A 157 7.21 7.61 10.08
N LEU A 158 5.98 8.11 10.11
CA LEU A 158 5.57 9.33 9.46
C LEU A 158 5.06 10.30 10.52
N GLN A 159 5.81 11.38 10.75
CA GLN A 159 5.32 12.55 11.46
C GLN A 159 4.65 13.49 10.46
N LEU A 160 3.34 13.65 10.57
CA LEU A 160 2.56 14.47 9.62
C LEU A 160 3.02 15.93 9.60
N SER A 161 3.36 16.50 10.75
CA SER A 161 3.87 17.87 10.88
C SER A 161 5.15 18.08 10.06
N THR A 162 6.12 17.18 10.17
CA THR A 162 7.40 17.24 9.44
C THR A 162 7.26 16.92 7.95
N TYR A 163 6.31 16.05 7.58
CA TYR A 163 6.07 15.72 6.18
C TYR A 163 5.56 16.93 5.40
N LEU A 164 4.59 17.67 5.94
CA LEU A 164 4.04 18.87 5.29
C LEU A 164 5.11 19.95 5.05
N GLU A 165 6.04 20.13 5.99
CA GLU A 165 7.16 21.07 5.85
C GLU A 165 8.18 20.66 4.79
N SER A 166 8.30 19.35 4.49
CA SER A 166 9.28 18.80 3.54
C SER A 166 8.73 18.53 2.13
N MET A 167 7.40 18.47 1.96
CA MET A 167 6.78 18.22 0.64
C MET A 167 7.17 19.23 -0.43
N ALA A 168 7.35 20.50 -0.07
CA ALA A 168 7.75 21.56 -1.00
C ALA A 168 9.11 21.30 -1.69
N ALA A 169 9.96 20.43 -1.12
CA ALA A 169 11.26 20.08 -1.68
C ALA A 169 11.27 18.75 -2.47
N LEU A 170 10.24 17.90 -2.34
CA LEU A 170 10.20 16.56 -2.96
C LEU A 170 9.37 16.46 -4.26
N ASP A 171 8.54 17.46 -4.56
CA ASP A 171 7.58 17.37 -5.68
C ASP A 171 8.25 17.19 -7.05
N SER A 172 9.39 17.82 -7.32
CA SER A 172 10.04 17.70 -8.63
C SER A 172 10.66 16.31 -8.87
N GLU A 173 11.27 15.70 -7.84
CA GLU A 173 11.89 14.37 -7.97
C GLU A 173 10.85 13.26 -8.06
N VAL A 174 9.77 13.36 -7.27
CA VAL A 174 8.68 12.37 -7.29
C VAL A 174 7.92 12.44 -8.61
N THR A 175 7.63 13.64 -9.10
CA THR A 175 6.99 13.85 -10.40
C THR A 175 7.84 13.29 -11.53
N ALA A 176 9.14 13.60 -11.57
CA ALA A 176 10.05 13.06 -12.58
C ALA A 176 10.16 11.52 -12.54
N ALA A 177 10.12 10.91 -11.35
CA ALA A 177 10.16 9.45 -11.20
C ALA A 177 8.85 8.77 -11.66
N LEU A 178 7.70 9.39 -11.43
CA LEU A 178 6.40 8.92 -11.92
C LEU A 178 6.33 9.03 -13.45
N GLU A 179 6.75 10.17 -14.01
CA GLU A 179 6.82 10.38 -15.46
C GLU A 179 7.78 9.39 -16.14
N ALA A 180 8.97 9.16 -15.57
CA ALA A 180 9.93 8.18 -16.06
C ALA A 180 9.39 6.73 -16.01
N ALA A 181 8.45 6.46 -15.10
CA ALA A 181 7.73 5.18 -15.03
C ALA A 181 6.55 5.10 -16.02
N GLY A 182 6.31 6.15 -16.83
CA GLY A 182 5.21 6.24 -17.79
C GLY A 182 3.85 6.51 -17.15
N LEU A 183 3.83 7.08 -15.94
CA LEU A 183 2.61 7.38 -15.19
C LEU A 183 2.36 8.88 -15.19
N GLU A 184 1.18 9.29 -15.65
CA GLU A 184 0.73 10.68 -15.52
C GLU A 184 0.27 10.98 -14.09
N ALA A 185 0.57 12.18 -13.61
CA ALA A 185 0.07 12.67 -12.34
C ALA A 185 -1.45 12.90 -12.46
N ILE A 186 -2.25 11.92 -12.01
CA ILE A 186 -3.68 12.13 -11.83
C ILE A 186 -3.85 13.14 -10.68
N ASP A 187 -4.33 14.34 -11.01
CA ASP A 187 -4.75 15.34 -10.03
C ASP A 187 -5.99 14.82 -9.31
N MET A 188 -5.90 14.67 -7.99
CA MET A 188 -7.03 14.20 -7.18
C MET A 188 -7.90 15.37 -6.67
N ASN A 189 -7.73 16.57 -7.22
CA ASN A 189 -8.57 17.72 -6.94
C ASN A 189 -9.72 17.92 -7.95
N ASP A 190 -9.88 17.04 -8.94
CA ASP A 190 -11.05 17.02 -9.81
C ASP A 190 -12.21 16.24 -9.15
N GLU A 191 -12.73 16.77 -8.04
CA GLU A 191 -14.12 16.57 -7.55
C GLU A 191 -14.67 17.88 -6.96
#